data_AF-A0A7J4E5B5-F1
#
_entry.id   AF-A0A7J4E5B5-F1
#
_cell.length_a   1.000
_cell.length_b   1.000
_cell.length_c   1.000
_cell.angle_alpha   90.00
_cell.angle_beta   90.00
_cell.angle_gamma   90.00
#
_symmetry.space_group_name_H-M   'P 1'
#
loop_
_entity.id
_entity.type
_entity.pdbx_description
1 polymer ?
#
loop_
_entity_poly.entity_id
_entity_poly.type
_entity_poly.pdbx_seq_one_letter_code
_entity_poly.pdbx_strand_id
1 'polypeptide(L)' 'MADAAVELDGVTYVYPDGSMALKAVKLRILEGERVGILGPNGAGKS' A
#
# COMPACT_ATOMS: atom_id res chain seq x y z
N MET A 1 -4.95 14.93 -17.27
CA MET A 1 -4.23 14.14 -16.25
C MET A 1 -5.08 12.94 -15.93
N ALA A 2 -4.52 11.73 -15.84
CA ALA A 2 -5.30 10.56 -15.48
C ALA A 2 -5.64 10.60 -13.98
N ASP A 3 -6.92 10.41 -13.65
CA ASP A 3 -7.36 10.28 -12.26
C ASP A 3 -6.83 8.98 -11.65
N ALA A 4 -6.41 9.08 -10.39
CA ALA A 4 -6.01 7.90 -9.62
C ALA A 4 -7.26 7.24 -9.06
N ALA A 5 -7.41 5.93 -9.27
CA ALA A 5 -8.43 5.12 -8.61
C ALA A 5 -8.03 4.81 -7.15
N VAL A 6 -6.73 4.71 -6.88
CA VAL A 6 -6.17 4.53 -5.53
C VAL A 6 -4.92 5.40 -5.38
N GLU A 7 -4.82 6.12 -4.26
CA GLU A 7 -3.63 6.89 -3.91
C GLU A 7 -3.28 6.69 -2.43
N LEU A 8 -2.03 6.32 -2.17
CA LEU A 8 -1.39 6.30 -0.87
C LEU A 8 -0.23 7.31 -0.92
N ASP A 9 -0.21 8.25 0.02
CA ASP A 9 0.90 9.19 0.15
C ASP A 9 1.54 9.09 1.55
N GLY A 10 2.69 8.42 1.61
CA GLY A 10 3.48 8.33 2.83
C GLY A 10 2.82 7.53 3.95
N VAL A 11 1.95 6.57 3.62
CA VAL A 11 1.16 5.81 4.60
C VAL A 11 2.07 4.95 5.46
N THR A 12 1.92 5.10 6.78
CA THR A 12 2.58 4.27 7.80
C THR A 12 1.51 3.64 8.66
N TYR A 13 1.65 2.36 8.95
CA TYR A 13 0.70 1.63 9.77
C TYR A 13 1.42 0.67 10.70
N VAL A 14 0.99 0.66 11.96
CA VAL A 14 1.53 -0.18 13.04
C VAL A 14 0.35 -0.88 13.68
N TYR A 15 0.42 -2.21 13.78
CA TYR A 15 -0.60 -3.00 14.46
C TYR A 15 -0.59 -2.74 15.97
N PRO A 16 -1.67 -3.09 16.70
CA PRO A 16 -1.73 -2.89 18.15
C PRO A 16 -0.64 -3.60 18.96
N ASP A 17 -0.04 -4.65 18.40
CA ASP A 17 1.08 -5.38 19.00
C ASP A 17 2.44 -4.67 18.83
N GLY A 18 2.47 -3.53 18.14
CA GLY A 18 3.67 -2.75 17.85
C GLY A 18 4.38 -3.16 16.56
N SER A 19 3.89 -4.17 15.83
CA SER A 19 4.47 -4.60 14.56
C SER A 19 4.22 -3.54 13.47
N MET A 20 5.30 -3.00 12.88
CA MET A 20 5.19 -2.04 11.78
C MET A 20 4.85 -2.77 10.48
N ALA A 21 3.62 -2.59 10.01
CA ALA A 21 3.09 -3.23 8.81
C ALA A 21 3.50 -2.49 7.53
N LEU A 22 3.38 -1.17 7.54
CA LEU A 22 3.69 -0.29 6.42
C LEU A 22 4.56 0.86 6.90
N LYS A 23 5.55 1.25 6.09
CA LYS A 23 6.45 2.36 6.40
C LYS A 23 6.53 3.33 5.23
N ALA A 24 5.92 4.51 5.39
CA ALA A 24 5.94 5.61 4.42
C ALA A 24 5.64 5.17 2.97
N VAL A 25 4.66 4.29 2.79
CA VAL A 25 4.31 3.74 1.47
C VAL A 25 3.66 4.81 0.61
N LYS A 26 4.19 4.98 -0.60
CA LYS A 26 3.60 5.79 -1.67
C LYS A 26 3.19 4.88 -2.82
N LEU A 27 1.94 4.94 -3.22
CA LEU A 27 1.38 4.11 -4.29
C LEU A 27 0.32 4.92 -5.02
N ARG A 28 0.35 4.89 -6.35
CA ARG A 28 -0.70 5.46 -7.19
C ARG A 28 -1.10 4.41 -8.20
N ILE A 29 -2.40 4.10 -8.25
CA ILE A 29 -2.99 3.19 -9.23
C ILE A 29 -3.99 4.00 -10.04
N LEU A 30 -3.79 4.04 -11.35
CA LEU A 30 -4.67 4.75 -12.27
C LEU A 30 -5.90 3.91 -12.59
N GLU A 31 -6.97 4.59 -13.02
CA GLU A 31 -8.17 3.92 -13.48
C GLU A 31 -7.86 2.95 -14.64
N GLY A 32 -8.34 1.70 -14.52
CA GLY A 32 -8.10 0.64 -15.50
C GLY A 32 -6.81 -0.17 -15.31
N GLU A 33 -5.90 0.24 -14.42
CA GLU A 33 -4.70 -0.55 -14.11
C GLU A 33 -5.03 -1.82 -13.31
N ARG A 34 -4.27 -2.89 -13.58
CA ARG A 34 -4.32 -4.14 -12.81
C ARG A 34 -2.96 -4.33 -12.14
N VAL A 35 -2.95 -4.25 -10.80
CA VAL A 35 -1.73 -4.34 -10.00
C VAL A 35 -1.82 -5.55 -9.06
N GLY A 36 -0.76 -6.36 -9.03
CA GLY A 36 -0.58 -7.41 -8.03
C GLY A 36 0.35 -6.95 -6.92
N ILE A 37 -0.01 -7.21 -5.66
CA ILE A 37 0.86 -6.99 -4.49
C ILE A 37 1.48 -8.34 -4.09
N LEU A 38 2.81 -8.45 -4.19
CA LEU A 38 3.56 -9.69 -3.95
C LEU A 38 4.52 -9.54 -2.78
N GLY A 39 4.84 -10.67 -2.14
CA GLY A 39 5.78 -10.73 -1.02
C GLY A 39 5.44 -11.85 -0.03
N PRO A 40 6.37 -12.24 0.85
CA PRO A 40 6.14 -13.29 1.86
C PRO A 40 5.04 -12.92 2.86
N ASN A 41 4.55 -13.90 3.63
CA ASN A 41 3.57 -13.67 4.69
C ASN A 41 4.12 -12.69 5.73
N GLY A 42 3.28 -11.78 6.21
CA GLY A 42 3.68 -10.72 7.14
C GLY A 42 4.32 -9.48 6.50
N ALA A 43 4.53 -9.43 5.18
CA ALA A 43 5.13 -8.27 4.50
C ALA A 43 4.21 -7.03 4.38
N GLY A 44 3.04 -7.00 5.02
CA GLY A 44 2.12 -5.85 4.99
C GLY A 44 1.18 -5.78 3.77
N LYS A 45 0.89 -6.93 3.14
CA LYS A 45 0.01 -6.99 1.94
C LYS A 45 -1.50 -7.00 2.24
N SER A 46 -1.90 -7.26 3.49
CA SER A 46 -3.28 -7.53 3.93
C SER A 46 -3.74 -6.60 5.03
#